data_AF-A1TQQ8-F1
#
_entry.id   AF-A1TQQ8-F1
#
_cell.length_a   1.000
_cell.length_b   1.000
_cell.length_c   1.000
_cell.angle_alpha   90.00
_cell.angle_beta   90.00
_cell.angle_gamma   90.00
#
_symmetry.space_group_name_H-M   'P 1'
#
loop_
_entity.id
_entity.type
_entity.pdbx_description
1 polymer ?
#
loop_
_entity_poly.entity_id
_entity_poly.type
_entity_poly.pdbx_seq_one_letter_code
_entity_poly.pdbx_strand_id
1 'polypeptide(L)'
;MAAPRMSRAAALLLAAAPIVALAVIVSAAEIIASIERSPNASPWLRQNAAAVANLAINVESNGETTAFNGSCCYGVLQMNQGNITRYAGVTPEEYRRQSLQQQVDAWSALTTDALQSRVVQDLLALGTFDGRPVDGNLVLACVQLGIGNCRTMLRAGRCSGFADSNGTTICGMADRIASGTAGGNPTAPGGGGGSGSGSGGGSGWQPAFGSCVRDAGGACVPVAESIQRGFARGSGQQMASVKTVSIAVAVAACFLVVGYVVMGVLQRFGAGQISLVDLKRYTLVAGLTLTLVLVALMIL
;
A
#
# COMPACT_ATOMS: atom_id res chain seq x y z
N MET A 1 22.27 13.94 49.38
CA MET A 1 21.41 13.00 48.63
C MET A 1 22.12 12.66 47.34
N ALA A 2 22.47 11.39 47.13
CA ALA A 2 23.19 10.92 45.95
C ALA A 2 22.21 10.75 44.77
N ALA A 3 22.48 11.40 43.63
CA ALA A 3 21.70 11.20 42.42
C ALA A 3 21.90 9.76 41.89
N PRO A 4 20.85 9.08 41.42
CA PRO A 4 21.01 7.74 40.86
C PRO A 4 21.86 7.83 39.58
N ARG A 5 22.97 7.09 39.55
CA ARG A 5 23.78 6.89 38.35
C ARG A 5 23.00 6.03 37.37
N MET A 6 22.25 6.65 36.46
CA MET A 6 21.75 5.96 35.26
C MET A 6 22.95 5.39 34.51
N SER A 7 22.98 4.06 34.33
CA SER A 7 24.04 3.43 33.54
C SER A 7 23.94 3.92 32.09
N ARG A 8 25.09 4.06 31.42
CA ARG A 8 25.15 4.46 30.01
C ARG A 8 24.29 3.56 29.11
N ALA A 9 24.08 2.31 29.50
CA ALA A 9 23.19 1.36 28.81
C ALA A 9 21.70 1.69 29.00
N ALA A 10 21.29 2.14 30.20
CA ALA A 10 19.91 2.54 30.47
C ALA A 10 19.54 3.86 29.75
N ALA A 11 20.50 4.79 29.64
CA ALA A 11 20.33 6.01 28.84
C ALA A 11 20.28 5.71 27.33
N LEU A 12 21.05 4.72 26.84
CA LEU A 12 20.97 4.25 25.45
C LEU A 12 19.62 3.59 25.14
N LEU A 13 19.10 2.76 26.05
CA LEU A 13 17.81 2.08 25.89
C LEU A 13 16.62 3.05 25.96
N LEU A 14 16.70 4.12 26.76
CA LEU A 14 15.66 5.17 26.79
C LEU A 14 15.77 6.15 25.61
N ALA A 15 16.98 6.43 25.11
CA ALA A 15 17.18 7.29 23.94
C ALA A 15 16.92 6.56 22.60
N ALA A 16 16.94 5.23 22.61
CA ALA A 16 16.61 4.38 21.45
C ALA A 16 15.11 4.10 21.29
N ALA A 17 14.24 4.66 22.13
CA ALA A 17 12.81 4.45 22.04
C ALA A 17 12.04 5.71 21.60
N PRO A 18 12.26 6.26 20.40
CA PRO A 18 11.11 6.56 19.56
C PRO A 18 10.76 5.23 18.87
N ILE A 19 9.71 4.54 19.31
CA ILE A 19 8.98 3.64 18.42
C ILE A 19 8.30 4.58 17.41
N VAL A 20 9.10 5.09 16.46
CA VAL A 20 8.55 5.55 15.19
C VAL A 20 8.03 4.27 14.58
N ALA A 21 6.70 4.07 14.64
CA ALA A 21 6.04 3.12 13.77
C ALA A 21 6.32 3.62 12.35
N LEU A 22 7.45 3.20 11.79
CA LEU A 22 7.81 3.46 10.41
C LEU A 22 6.67 2.87 9.59
N ALA A 23 6.11 3.68 8.70
CA ALA A 23 5.23 3.21 7.66
C ALA A 23 5.93 2.05 6.93
N VAL A 24 5.48 0.83 7.17
CA VAL A 24 6.01 -0.33 6.45
C VAL A 24 5.22 -0.39 5.15
N ILE A 25 5.88 -0.02 4.06
CA ILE A 25 5.39 -0.30 2.71
C ILE A 25 5.62 -1.78 2.44
N VAL A 26 4.54 -2.55 2.34
CA VAL A 26 4.59 -3.99 2.12
C VAL A 26 4.43 -4.31 0.63
N SER A 27 5.10 -5.38 0.22
CA SER A 27 5.03 -5.91 -1.14
C SER A 27 3.77 -6.74 -1.38
N ALA A 28 3.45 -6.96 -2.65
CA ALA A 28 2.36 -7.86 -3.05
C ALA A 28 2.55 -9.27 -2.49
N ALA A 29 3.80 -9.77 -2.50
CA ALA A 29 4.13 -11.10 -2.00
C ALA A 29 3.88 -11.24 -0.49
N GLU A 30 4.18 -10.21 0.29
CA GLU A 30 3.89 -10.20 1.74
C GLU A 30 2.38 -10.22 2.02
N ILE A 31 1.60 -9.45 1.25
CA ILE A 31 0.14 -9.44 1.38
C ILE A 31 -0.45 -10.80 0.99
N ILE A 32 -0.02 -11.38 -0.13
CA ILE A 32 -0.45 -12.72 -0.57
C ILE A 32 -0.16 -13.76 0.52
N ALA A 33 1.08 -13.80 1.00
CA ALA A 33 1.49 -14.73 2.05
C ALA A 33 0.71 -14.52 3.35
N SER A 34 0.29 -13.28 3.66
CA SER A 34 -0.55 -13.00 4.81
C SER A 34 -2.00 -13.45 4.63
N ILE A 35 -2.57 -13.34 3.43
CA ILE A 35 -3.91 -13.88 3.12
C ILE A 35 -3.90 -15.40 3.20
N GLU A 36 -2.90 -16.05 2.63
CA GLU A 36 -2.77 -17.52 2.65
C GLU A 36 -2.65 -18.08 4.07
N ARG A 37 -1.91 -17.39 4.94
CA ARG A 37 -1.75 -17.76 6.35
C ARG A 37 -2.91 -17.35 7.24
N SER A 38 -3.82 -16.49 6.76
CA SER A 38 -4.89 -15.97 7.60
C SER A 38 -5.85 -17.10 8.01
N PRO A 39 -6.17 -17.24 9.31
CA PRO A 39 -7.18 -18.19 9.78
C PRO A 39 -8.59 -17.80 9.33
N ASN A 40 -8.81 -16.51 8.98
CA ASN A 40 -10.11 -15.97 8.62
C ASN A 40 -10.33 -15.88 7.10
N ALA A 41 -9.30 -16.15 6.29
CA ALA A 41 -9.43 -16.14 4.84
C ALA A 41 -10.23 -17.35 4.35
N SER A 42 -11.34 -17.08 3.66
CA SER A 42 -12.10 -18.12 2.96
C SER A 42 -11.27 -18.81 1.87
N PRO A 43 -11.66 -20.01 1.42
CA PRO A 43 -11.00 -20.67 0.29
C PRO A 43 -10.94 -19.78 -0.96
N TRP A 44 -12.01 -19.02 -1.21
CA TRP A 44 -12.09 -18.07 -2.32
C TRP A 44 -11.05 -16.95 -2.17
N LEU A 45 -10.90 -16.37 -0.97
CA LEU A 45 -9.91 -15.32 -0.73
C LEU A 45 -8.48 -15.83 -0.94
N ARG A 46 -8.17 -17.05 -0.49
CA ARG A 46 -6.85 -17.64 -0.69
C ARG A 46 -6.55 -17.84 -2.18
N GLN A 47 -7.51 -18.33 -2.96
CA GLN A 47 -7.37 -18.48 -4.41
C GLN A 47 -7.21 -17.14 -5.14
N ASN A 48 -7.77 -16.06 -4.58
CA ASN A 48 -7.73 -14.72 -5.16
C ASN A 48 -6.78 -13.77 -4.41
N ALA A 49 -5.80 -14.28 -3.67
CA ALA A 49 -4.89 -13.48 -2.85
C ALA A 49 -4.12 -12.43 -3.66
N ALA A 50 -3.78 -12.74 -4.92
CA ALA A 50 -3.15 -11.78 -5.82
C ALA A 50 -4.03 -10.56 -6.12
N ALA A 51 -5.34 -10.75 -6.26
CA ALA A 51 -6.28 -9.63 -6.44
C ALA A 51 -6.39 -8.76 -5.18
N VAL A 52 -6.26 -9.36 -3.99
CA VAL A 52 -6.21 -8.61 -2.72
C VAL A 52 -4.94 -7.77 -2.61
N ALA A 53 -3.79 -8.33 -3.00
CA ALA A 53 -2.54 -7.57 -3.04
C ALA A 53 -2.62 -6.40 -4.03
N ASN A 54 -3.19 -6.64 -5.20
CA ASN A 54 -3.46 -5.59 -6.18
C ASN A 54 -4.39 -4.51 -5.62
N LEU A 55 -5.45 -4.87 -4.90
CA LEU A 55 -6.35 -3.91 -4.25
C LEU A 55 -5.58 -2.98 -3.30
N ALA A 56 -4.78 -3.56 -2.41
CA ALA A 56 -3.97 -2.81 -1.43
C ALA A 56 -2.98 -1.83 -2.10
N ILE A 57 -2.29 -2.28 -3.16
CA ILE A 57 -1.22 -1.53 -3.80
C ILE A 57 -1.77 -0.50 -4.79
N ASN A 58 -2.74 -0.89 -5.61
CA ASN A 58 -3.19 -0.07 -6.73
C ASN A 58 -4.28 0.91 -6.35
N VAL A 59 -5.00 0.66 -5.26
CA VAL A 59 -6.20 1.44 -4.93
C VAL A 59 -6.25 1.94 -3.51
N GLU A 60 -5.92 1.11 -2.52
CA GLU A 60 -6.21 1.44 -1.13
C GLU A 60 -5.12 2.30 -0.48
N SER A 61 -3.90 1.78 -0.37
CA SER A 61 -2.86 2.42 0.45
C SER A 61 -1.48 2.46 -0.18
N ASN A 62 -1.33 1.98 -1.42
CA ASN A 62 -0.01 1.76 -2.03
C ASN A 62 0.87 0.82 -1.18
N GLY A 63 0.25 -0.14 -0.48
CA GLY A 63 0.93 -1.07 0.41
C GLY A 63 1.36 -0.48 1.76
N GLU A 64 0.95 0.75 2.10
CA GLU A 64 1.31 1.37 3.37
C GLU A 64 0.46 0.84 4.53
N THR A 65 1.08 0.17 5.50
CA THR A 65 0.41 -0.40 6.69
C THR A 65 -0.07 0.64 7.69
N THR A 66 0.46 1.86 7.63
CA THR A 66 0.07 2.98 8.49
C THR A 66 -0.85 3.98 7.78
N ALA A 67 -1.35 3.69 6.58
CA ALA A 67 -2.13 4.65 5.81
C ALA A 67 -3.38 5.12 6.56
N PHE A 68 -3.72 6.39 6.35
CA PHE A 68 -4.98 7.00 6.76
C PHE A 68 -5.40 8.02 5.70
N ASN A 69 -6.59 7.86 5.11
CA ASN A 69 -7.03 8.72 4.01
C ASN A 69 -7.64 10.08 4.45
N GLY A 70 -7.54 10.43 5.74
CA GLY A 70 -8.00 11.72 6.26
C GLY A 70 -9.45 11.75 6.73
N SER A 71 -10.29 10.79 6.33
CA SER A 71 -11.73 10.85 6.61
C SER A 71 -12.35 9.57 7.16
N CYS A 72 -11.84 8.38 6.85
CA CYS A 72 -12.52 7.15 7.27
C CYS A 72 -11.62 5.96 7.53
N CYS A 73 -10.54 5.83 6.78
CA CYS A 73 -10.08 4.51 6.44
C CYS A 73 -8.60 4.34 6.74
N TYR A 74 -8.26 3.18 7.31
CA TYR A 74 -7.00 2.96 8.00
C TYR A 74 -6.33 1.67 7.51
N GLY A 75 -5.00 1.68 7.51
CA GLY A 75 -4.16 0.51 7.24
C GLY A 75 -4.08 0.10 5.77
N VAL A 76 -3.46 -1.05 5.54
CA VAL A 76 -3.05 -1.52 4.20
C VAL A 76 -4.23 -1.77 3.24
N LEU A 77 -5.40 -2.11 3.78
CA LEU A 77 -6.62 -2.37 3.02
C LEU A 77 -7.76 -1.40 3.39
N GLN A 78 -7.40 -0.24 3.96
CA GLN A 78 -8.29 0.90 4.20
C GLN A 78 -9.63 0.53 4.87
N MET A 79 -9.57 -0.16 6.00
CA MET A 79 -10.78 -0.47 6.78
C MET A 79 -11.32 0.80 7.46
N ASN A 80 -12.64 0.97 7.47
CA ASN A 80 -13.28 2.05 8.22
C ASN A 80 -13.34 1.75 9.74
N GLN A 81 -13.57 2.79 10.55
CA GLN A 81 -13.62 2.68 12.02
C GLN A 81 -14.58 1.60 12.52
N GLY A 82 -15.81 1.54 12.01
CA GLY A 82 -16.81 0.56 12.46
C GLY A 82 -16.38 -0.89 12.19
N ASN A 83 -15.78 -1.13 11.02
CA ASN A 83 -15.23 -2.43 10.66
C ASN A 83 -14.00 -2.79 11.50
N ILE A 84 -13.13 -1.83 11.80
CA ILE A 84 -11.97 -2.05 12.69
C ILE A 84 -12.45 -2.48 14.07
N THR A 85 -13.40 -1.75 14.67
CA THR A 85 -13.94 -2.12 15.98
C THR A 85 -14.57 -3.51 15.96
N ARG A 86 -15.31 -3.86 14.90
CA ARG A 86 -15.99 -5.15 14.79
C ARG A 86 -15.04 -6.33 14.55
N TYR A 87 -14.07 -6.19 13.65
CA TYR A 87 -13.27 -7.31 13.15
C TYR A 87 -11.85 -7.38 13.73
N ALA A 88 -11.30 -6.25 14.17
CA ALA A 88 -10.00 -6.20 14.83
C ALA A 88 -10.12 -6.02 16.37
N GLY A 89 -11.28 -5.56 16.87
CA GLY A 89 -11.51 -5.39 18.31
C GLY A 89 -10.67 -4.29 18.96
N VAL A 90 -10.14 -3.35 18.17
CA VAL A 90 -9.23 -2.29 18.61
C VAL A 90 -9.69 -0.92 18.11
N THR A 91 -9.03 0.15 18.58
CA THR A 91 -9.19 1.50 18.03
C THR A 91 -8.50 1.64 16.67
N PRO A 92 -8.90 2.61 15.81
CA PRO A 92 -8.22 2.86 14.54
C PRO A 92 -6.73 3.19 14.67
N GLU A 93 -6.34 3.91 15.72
CA GLU A 93 -4.95 4.24 16.00
C GLU A 93 -4.13 3.01 16.40
N GLU A 94 -4.72 2.10 17.17
CA GLU A 94 -4.11 0.81 17.49
C GLU A 94 -4.00 -0.07 16.25
N TYR A 95 -5.04 -0.12 15.42
CA TYR A 95 -5.05 -0.87 14.16
C TYR A 95 -3.91 -0.45 13.24
N ARG A 96 -3.65 0.86 13.08
CA ARG A 96 -2.51 1.38 12.28
C ARG A 96 -1.14 0.94 12.82
N ARG A 97 -1.04 0.57 14.09
CA ARG A 97 0.21 0.08 14.70
C ARG A 97 0.32 -1.44 14.69
N GLN A 98 -0.73 -2.14 14.26
CA GLN A 98 -0.69 -3.60 14.14
C GLN A 98 0.20 -4.04 12.99
N SER A 99 0.74 -5.26 13.12
CA SER A 99 1.47 -5.92 12.04
C SER A 99 0.59 -6.12 10.80
N LEU A 100 1.22 -6.30 9.64
CA LEU A 100 0.53 -6.66 8.40
C LEU A 100 -0.43 -7.85 8.61
N GLN A 101 0.04 -8.90 9.29
CA GLN A 101 -0.76 -10.11 9.49
C GLN A 101 -2.05 -9.81 10.27
N GLN A 102 -1.97 -9.05 11.36
CA GLN A 102 -3.14 -8.70 12.17
C GLN A 102 -4.13 -7.84 11.37
N GLN A 103 -3.64 -6.88 10.57
CA GLN A 103 -4.50 -6.07 9.71
C GLN A 103 -5.20 -6.93 8.66
N VAL A 104 -4.46 -7.85 8.02
CA VAL A 104 -4.97 -8.79 7.02
C VAL A 104 -5.95 -9.79 7.62
N ASP A 105 -5.74 -10.26 8.86
CA ASP A 105 -6.65 -11.20 9.52
C ASP A 105 -8.01 -10.58 9.82
N ALA A 106 -8.03 -9.32 10.27
CA ALA A 106 -9.26 -8.57 10.49
C ALA A 106 -9.98 -8.27 9.17
N TRP A 107 -9.25 -7.83 8.14
CA TRP A 107 -9.84 -7.57 6.83
C TRP A 107 -10.35 -8.86 6.15
N SER A 108 -9.65 -9.98 6.34
CA SER A 108 -10.06 -11.28 5.81
C SER A 108 -11.35 -11.76 6.47
N ALA A 109 -11.53 -11.53 7.78
CA ALA A 109 -12.79 -11.82 8.46
C ALA A 109 -13.95 -10.98 7.89
N LEU A 110 -13.75 -9.65 7.75
CA LEU A 110 -14.72 -8.74 7.13
C LEU A 110 -15.12 -9.23 5.73
N THR A 111 -14.14 -9.54 4.90
CA THR A 111 -14.37 -9.87 3.50
C THR A 111 -14.98 -11.26 3.35
N THR A 112 -14.56 -12.24 4.17
CA THR A 112 -15.19 -13.55 4.23
C THR A 112 -16.69 -13.44 4.58
N ASP A 113 -17.06 -12.58 5.53
CA ASP A 113 -18.47 -12.31 5.83
C ASP A 113 -19.19 -11.68 4.63
N ALA A 114 -18.57 -10.70 3.97
CA ALA A 114 -19.16 -10.02 2.80
C ALA A 114 -19.39 -10.99 1.62
N LEU A 115 -18.48 -11.94 1.41
CA LEU A 115 -18.58 -12.98 0.39
C LEU A 115 -19.79 -13.89 0.61
N GLN A 116 -20.30 -14.04 1.84
CA GLN A 116 -21.51 -14.82 2.12
C GLN A 116 -22.80 -14.11 1.70
N SER A 117 -22.74 -12.83 1.33
CA SER A 117 -23.93 -12.10 0.89
C SER A 117 -24.49 -12.66 -0.41
N ARG A 118 -25.83 -12.76 -0.49
CA ARG A 118 -26.50 -13.27 -1.70
C ARG A 118 -26.10 -12.51 -2.96
N VAL A 119 -25.89 -11.20 -2.86
CA VAL A 119 -25.49 -10.37 -4.01
C VAL A 119 -24.13 -10.77 -4.58
N VAL A 120 -23.16 -11.07 -3.70
CA VAL A 120 -21.83 -11.51 -4.14
C VAL A 120 -21.89 -12.94 -4.69
N GLN A 121 -22.69 -13.81 -4.08
CA GLN A 121 -22.93 -15.16 -4.58
C GLN A 121 -23.61 -15.14 -5.96
N ASP A 122 -24.59 -14.27 -6.16
CA ASP A 122 -25.26 -14.07 -7.45
C ASP A 122 -24.26 -13.58 -8.51
N LEU A 123 -23.40 -12.62 -8.18
CA LEU A 123 -22.33 -12.16 -9.09
C LEU A 123 -21.40 -13.31 -9.48
N LEU A 124 -20.90 -14.08 -8.51
CA LEU A 124 -20.03 -15.24 -8.75
C LEU A 124 -20.70 -16.29 -9.66
N ALA A 125 -22.00 -16.53 -9.47
CA ALA A 125 -22.74 -17.52 -10.24
C ALA A 125 -22.93 -17.15 -11.73
N LEU A 126 -22.80 -15.87 -12.09
CA LEU A 126 -22.93 -15.43 -13.48
C LEU A 126 -21.77 -15.93 -14.37
N GLY A 127 -20.56 -16.06 -13.82
CA GLY A 127 -19.33 -16.37 -14.56
C GLY A 127 -18.86 -15.27 -15.51
N THR A 128 -19.77 -14.54 -16.15
CA THR A 128 -19.52 -13.36 -17.00
C THR A 128 -20.58 -12.29 -16.71
N PHE A 129 -20.17 -11.03 -16.64
CA PHE A 129 -21.05 -9.88 -16.47
C PHE A 129 -20.65 -8.78 -17.45
N ASP A 130 -21.59 -8.23 -18.22
CA ASP A 130 -21.32 -7.18 -19.23
C ASP A 130 -20.14 -7.49 -20.17
N GLY A 131 -20.04 -8.75 -20.61
CA GLY A 131 -19.00 -9.22 -21.54
C GLY A 131 -17.62 -9.47 -20.92
N ARG A 132 -17.43 -9.24 -19.60
CA ARG A 132 -16.17 -9.53 -18.89
C ARG A 132 -16.31 -10.70 -17.92
N PRO A 133 -15.25 -11.49 -17.69
CA PRO A 133 -15.27 -12.55 -16.70
C PRO A 133 -15.51 -11.98 -15.30
N VAL A 134 -16.25 -12.72 -14.49
CA VAL A 134 -16.37 -12.45 -13.05
C VAL A 134 -15.13 -13.02 -12.36
N ASP A 135 -14.12 -12.17 -12.20
CA ASP A 135 -12.84 -12.52 -11.58
C ASP A 135 -12.71 -11.96 -10.15
N GLY A 136 -11.57 -12.24 -9.51
CA GLY A 136 -11.29 -11.75 -8.16
C GLY A 136 -11.38 -10.22 -8.04
N ASN A 137 -10.96 -9.49 -9.08
CA ASN A 137 -10.95 -8.04 -9.07
C ASN A 137 -12.38 -7.47 -9.06
N LEU A 138 -13.28 -8.02 -9.88
CA LEU A 138 -14.67 -7.59 -9.95
C LEU A 138 -15.41 -7.86 -8.63
N VAL A 139 -15.18 -9.02 -8.03
CA VAL A 139 -15.79 -9.39 -6.76
C VAL A 139 -15.27 -8.51 -5.62
N LEU A 140 -13.96 -8.23 -5.57
CA LEU A 140 -13.39 -7.34 -4.56
C LEU A 140 -13.88 -5.89 -4.73
N ALA A 141 -14.01 -5.40 -5.98
CA ALA A 141 -14.58 -4.09 -6.25
C ALA A 141 -16.06 -3.99 -5.80
N CYS A 142 -16.84 -5.05 -6.01
CA CYS A 142 -18.22 -5.18 -5.54
C CYS A 142 -18.31 -5.09 -4.01
N VAL A 143 -17.39 -5.73 -3.29
CA VAL A 143 -17.30 -5.63 -1.82
C VAL A 143 -16.86 -4.23 -1.39
N GLN A 144 -15.83 -3.66 -2.00
CA GLN A 144 -15.26 -2.38 -1.57
C GLN A 144 -16.15 -1.17 -1.82
N LEU A 145 -16.81 -1.10 -2.98
CA LEU A 145 -17.80 -0.05 -3.20
C LEU A 145 -19.14 -0.33 -2.51
N GLY A 146 -19.28 -1.50 -1.88
CA GLY A 146 -20.41 -1.87 -1.06
C GLY A 146 -21.43 -2.76 -1.77
N ILE A 147 -21.90 -3.76 -1.04
CA ILE A 147 -22.85 -4.79 -1.51
C ILE A 147 -24.14 -4.20 -2.08
N GLY A 148 -24.64 -3.09 -1.52
CA GLY A 148 -25.84 -2.41 -2.03
C GLY A 148 -25.64 -1.77 -3.41
N ASN A 149 -24.47 -1.18 -3.64
CA ASN A 149 -24.09 -0.59 -4.93
C ASN A 149 -23.87 -1.70 -5.97
N CYS A 150 -23.28 -2.81 -5.55
CA CYS A 150 -23.15 -4.00 -6.38
C CYS A 150 -24.49 -4.59 -6.81
N ARG A 151 -25.47 -4.67 -5.89
CA ARG A 151 -26.85 -5.07 -6.24
C ARG A 151 -27.45 -4.15 -7.30
N THR A 152 -27.20 -2.85 -7.20
CA THR A 152 -27.70 -1.85 -8.17
C THR A 152 -27.10 -2.09 -9.56
N MET A 153 -25.79 -2.30 -9.64
CA MET A 153 -25.11 -2.67 -10.89
C MET A 153 -25.68 -3.97 -11.48
N LEU A 154 -25.82 -5.02 -10.68
CA LEU A 154 -26.34 -6.32 -11.14
C LEU A 154 -27.77 -6.20 -11.68
N ARG A 155 -28.65 -5.45 -11.01
CA ARG A 155 -30.03 -5.21 -11.48
C ARG A 155 -30.10 -4.47 -12.80
N ALA A 156 -29.14 -3.58 -13.06
CA ALA A 156 -29.04 -2.87 -14.32
C ALA A 156 -28.45 -3.73 -15.45
N GLY A 157 -27.80 -4.86 -15.13
CA GLY A 157 -27.25 -5.81 -16.10
C GLY A 157 -26.03 -5.31 -16.88
N ARG A 158 -25.43 -4.19 -16.47
CA ARG A 158 -24.28 -3.56 -17.14
C ARG A 158 -23.36 -2.83 -16.16
N CYS A 159 -22.09 -2.70 -16.50
CA CYS A 159 -21.06 -2.03 -15.68
C CYS A 159 -21.37 -0.56 -15.38
N SER A 160 -22.03 0.15 -16.31
CA SER A 160 -22.49 1.53 -16.13
C SER A 160 -23.77 1.67 -15.29
N GLY A 161 -24.30 0.56 -14.76
CA GLY A 161 -25.50 0.52 -13.94
C GLY A 161 -25.36 1.16 -12.56
N PHE A 162 -24.14 1.42 -12.12
CA PHE A 162 -23.81 2.14 -10.89
C PHE A 162 -22.53 2.96 -11.10
N ALA A 163 -22.51 4.17 -10.54
CA ALA A 163 -21.30 4.96 -10.34
C ALA A 163 -21.39 5.67 -8.98
N ASP A 164 -20.28 5.79 -8.27
CA ASP A 164 -20.20 6.61 -7.07
C ASP A 164 -20.23 8.11 -7.41
N SER A 165 -20.16 8.98 -6.40
CA SER A 165 -20.15 10.43 -6.57
C SER A 165 -18.96 10.94 -7.39
N ASN A 166 -17.90 10.15 -7.52
CA ASN A 166 -16.70 10.45 -8.29
C ASN A 166 -16.75 9.84 -9.70
N GLY A 167 -17.87 9.25 -10.10
CA GLY A 167 -18.04 8.57 -11.39
C GLY A 167 -17.40 7.18 -11.48
N THR A 168 -16.91 6.64 -10.36
CA THR A 168 -16.28 5.32 -10.33
C THR A 168 -17.35 4.23 -10.35
N THR A 169 -17.35 3.42 -11.40
CA THR A 169 -18.17 2.20 -11.46
C THR A 169 -17.46 1.03 -10.79
N ILE A 170 -18.19 -0.02 -10.43
CA ILE A 170 -17.59 -1.24 -9.86
C ILE A 170 -16.66 -1.92 -10.86
N CYS A 171 -17.02 -1.96 -12.15
CA CYS A 171 -16.13 -2.48 -13.18
C CYS A 171 -14.88 -1.59 -13.36
N GLY A 172 -15.04 -0.26 -13.31
CA GLY A 172 -13.90 0.65 -13.37
C GLY A 172 -12.96 0.53 -12.17
N MET A 173 -13.51 0.25 -10.99
CA MET A 173 -12.74 -0.12 -9.80
C MET A 173 -12.01 -1.45 -10.00
N ALA A 174 -12.67 -2.46 -10.56
CA ALA A 174 -12.04 -3.74 -10.89
C ALA A 174 -10.85 -3.57 -11.85
N ASP A 175 -10.97 -2.66 -12.82
CA ASP A 175 -9.90 -2.35 -13.77
C ASP A 175 -8.74 -1.61 -13.10
N ARG A 176 -9.02 -0.74 -12.11
CA ARG A 176 -7.99 -0.10 -11.26
C ARG A 176 -7.23 -1.14 -10.45
N ILE A 177 -7.95 -2.08 -9.84
CA ILE A 177 -7.33 -3.20 -9.11
C ILE A 177 -6.42 -3.98 -10.08
N ALA A 178 -6.89 -4.31 -11.28
CA ALA A 178 -6.11 -5.10 -12.24
C ALA A 178 -4.87 -4.37 -12.81
N SER A 179 -4.92 -3.05 -12.99
CA SER A 179 -3.94 -2.31 -13.83
C SER A 179 -3.16 -1.20 -13.13
N GLY A 180 -3.52 -0.79 -11.90
CA GLY A 180 -2.89 0.36 -11.23
C GLY A 180 -3.19 1.72 -11.83
N THR A 181 -4.05 1.80 -12.86
CA THR A 181 -4.38 3.05 -13.55
C THR A 181 -5.74 3.54 -13.09
N ALA A 182 -5.88 4.83 -12.76
CA ALA A 182 -7.18 5.45 -12.46
C ALA A 182 -8.13 5.26 -13.66
N GLY A 183 -9.03 4.28 -13.56
CA GLY A 183 -9.98 3.92 -14.62
C GLY A 183 -10.75 5.14 -15.12
N GLY A 184 -10.52 5.46 -16.39
CA GLY A 184 -11.36 6.33 -17.19
C GLY A 184 -12.64 5.62 -17.63
N ASN A 185 -13.64 6.41 -18.02
CA ASN A 185 -14.96 5.97 -18.45
C ASN A 185 -14.95 4.73 -19.37
N PRO A 186 -15.97 3.85 -19.27
CA PRO A 186 -16.10 2.71 -20.17
C PRO A 186 -16.33 3.21 -21.60
N THR A 187 -15.35 2.98 -22.48
CA THR A 187 -15.55 3.12 -23.92
C THR A 187 -16.45 1.99 -24.40
N ALA A 188 -17.58 2.35 -25.03
CA ALA A 188 -18.50 1.42 -25.67
C ALA A 188 -17.81 0.57 -26.76
N PRO A 189 -18.31 -0.63 -27.09
CA PRO A 189 -17.72 -1.45 -28.14
C PRO A 189 -18.09 -0.90 -29.52
N GLY A 190 -17.09 -0.41 -30.27
CA GLY A 190 -17.21 0.02 -31.66
C GLY A 190 -16.07 -0.57 -32.49
N GLY A 191 -16.41 -1.41 -33.47
CA GLY A 191 -15.47 -2.11 -34.33
C GLY A 191 -14.82 -1.23 -35.41
N GLY A 192 -13.77 -1.78 -36.04
CA GLY A 192 -13.16 -1.22 -37.24
C GLY A 192 -11.76 -1.79 -37.47
N GLY A 193 -11.62 -2.65 -38.48
CA GLY A 193 -10.34 -3.18 -38.94
C GLY A 193 -9.52 -2.15 -39.72
N GLY A 194 -8.22 -2.41 -39.86
CA GLY A 194 -7.33 -1.62 -40.71
C GLY A 194 -5.86 -1.99 -40.56
N SER A 195 -5.36 -2.76 -41.52
CA SER A 195 -3.95 -3.06 -41.78
C SER A 195 -3.15 -1.81 -42.17
N GLY A 196 -1.88 -1.71 -41.75
CA GLY A 196 -0.93 -0.72 -42.29
C GLY A 196 0.48 -0.91 -41.77
N SER A 197 1.37 -1.43 -42.62
CA SER A 197 2.82 -1.50 -42.43
C SER A 197 3.47 -0.17 -42.82
N GLY A 198 4.52 0.24 -42.11
CA GLY A 198 5.32 1.43 -42.46
C GLY A 198 6.58 1.57 -41.59
N SER A 199 7.73 1.25 -42.19
CA SER A 199 9.08 1.40 -41.63
C SER A 199 9.61 2.83 -41.82
N GLY A 200 10.34 3.37 -40.83
CA GLY A 200 11.16 4.59 -41.01
C GLY A 200 11.55 5.27 -39.70
N GLY A 201 12.86 5.33 -39.40
CA GLY A 201 13.43 5.82 -38.14
C GLY A 201 13.58 7.34 -38.02
N GLY A 202 13.78 7.80 -36.78
CA GLY A 202 14.11 9.19 -36.45
C GLY A 202 14.06 9.43 -34.94
N SER A 203 15.16 9.95 -34.41
CA SER A 203 15.51 10.21 -33.01
C SER A 203 14.58 11.16 -32.25
N GLY A 204 14.13 10.72 -31.06
CA GLY A 204 13.44 11.53 -30.05
C GLY A 204 12.62 10.61 -29.15
N TRP A 205 13.07 10.34 -27.92
CA TRP A 205 12.31 9.51 -26.99
C TRP A 205 11.10 10.31 -26.47
N GLN A 206 9.97 10.13 -27.12
CA GLN A 206 8.64 10.49 -26.63
C GLN A 206 7.80 9.20 -26.68
N PRO A 207 7.32 8.65 -25.54
CA PRO A 207 6.47 7.49 -25.60
C PRO A 207 5.11 7.92 -26.17
N ALA A 208 4.78 7.41 -27.35
CA ALA A 208 3.45 7.52 -27.92
C ALA A 208 2.45 6.82 -27.00
N PHE A 209 1.37 7.52 -26.64
CA PHE A 209 0.24 6.96 -25.90
C PHE A 209 -0.23 5.67 -26.59
N GLY A 210 -0.05 4.52 -25.92
CA GLY A 210 -0.44 3.20 -26.42
C GLY A 210 0.69 2.20 -26.70
N SER A 211 1.97 2.54 -26.51
CA SER A 211 3.06 1.58 -26.70
C SER A 211 3.34 0.75 -25.43
N CYS A 212 3.01 -0.54 -25.47
CA CYS A 212 3.51 -1.53 -24.52
C CYS A 212 4.84 -2.12 -24.99
N VAL A 213 5.69 -2.54 -24.05
CA VAL A 213 6.91 -3.29 -24.37
C VAL A 213 6.53 -4.75 -24.53
N ARG A 214 6.82 -5.35 -25.69
CA ARG A 214 6.54 -6.77 -25.91
C ARG A 214 7.56 -7.63 -25.17
N ASP A 215 7.10 -8.62 -24.41
CA ASP A 215 7.98 -9.61 -23.80
C ASP A 215 8.46 -10.66 -24.83
N ALA A 216 9.30 -11.61 -24.39
CA ALA A 216 9.85 -12.66 -25.24
C ALA A 216 8.78 -13.61 -25.81
N GLY A 217 7.57 -13.63 -25.24
CA GLY A 217 6.40 -14.35 -25.75
C GLY A 217 5.49 -13.50 -26.64
N GLY A 218 5.85 -12.25 -26.92
CA GLY A 218 5.10 -11.32 -27.75
C GLY A 218 3.94 -10.61 -27.05
N ALA A 219 3.76 -10.80 -25.73
CA ALA A 219 2.69 -10.19 -24.95
C ALA A 219 3.01 -8.73 -24.62
N CYS A 220 1.97 -7.90 -24.63
CA CYS A 220 2.02 -6.45 -24.48
C CYS A 220 2.12 -6.09 -22.99
N VAL A 221 3.33 -5.76 -22.50
CA VAL A 221 3.58 -5.45 -21.09
C VAL A 221 3.62 -3.93 -20.87
N PRO A 222 2.90 -3.39 -19.86
CA PRO A 222 2.97 -1.98 -19.50
C PRO A 222 4.41 -1.50 -19.26
N VAL A 223 4.74 -0.27 -19.70
CA VAL A 223 6.11 0.26 -19.63
C VAL A 223 6.66 0.24 -18.19
N ALA A 224 5.84 0.56 -17.18
CA ALA A 224 6.24 0.51 -15.78
C ALA A 224 6.67 -0.91 -15.33
N GLU A 225 5.91 -1.92 -15.73
CA GLU A 225 6.21 -3.32 -15.43
C GLU A 225 7.44 -3.81 -16.24
N SER A 226 7.63 -3.32 -17.46
CA SER A 226 8.82 -3.63 -18.27
C SER A 226 10.11 -3.09 -17.65
N ILE A 227 10.06 -1.92 -17.02
CA ILE A 227 11.21 -1.31 -16.31
C ILE A 227 11.52 -2.11 -15.05
N GLN A 228 10.51 -2.51 -14.28
CA GLN A 228 10.71 -3.34 -13.08
C GLN A 228 11.25 -4.73 -13.43
N ARG A 229 10.72 -5.37 -14.48
CA ARG A 229 11.21 -6.67 -14.98
C ARG A 229 12.62 -6.55 -15.57
N GLY A 230 12.91 -5.46 -16.29
CA GLY A 230 14.24 -5.17 -16.85
C GLY A 230 15.29 -4.95 -15.76
N PHE A 231 14.97 -4.17 -14.74
CA PHE A 231 15.83 -3.99 -13.56
C PHE A 231 16.05 -5.29 -12.81
N ALA A 232 15.01 -6.09 -12.58
CA ALA A 232 15.12 -7.38 -11.91
C ALA A 232 15.97 -8.40 -12.69
N ARG A 233 15.86 -8.43 -14.02
CA ARG A 233 16.69 -9.28 -14.87
C ARG A 233 18.15 -8.83 -14.97
N GLY A 234 18.41 -7.52 -14.90
CA GLY A 234 19.77 -6.97 -14.97
C GLY A 234 20.51 -6.96 -13.63
N SER A 235 19.81 -6.72 -12.51
CA SER A 235 20.41 -6.61 -11.17
C SER A 235 20.23 -7.87 -10.31
N GLY A 236 19.38 -8.81 -10.73
CA GLY A 236 18.98 -9.97 -9.92
C GLY A 236 18.13 -9.61 -8.68
N GLN A 237 17.72 -8.34 -8.53
CA GLN A 237 17.00 -7.82 -7.38
C GLN A 237 15.81 -6.96 -7.81
N GLN A 238 14.74 -6.95 -7.03
CA GLN A 238 13.60 -6.08 -7.32
C GLN A 238 13.94 -4.63 -7.00
N MET A 239 13.51 -3.69 -7.85
CA MET A 239 13.78 -2.25 -7.68
C MET A 239 13.20 -1.70 -6.37
N ALA A 240 12.09 -2.29 -5.91
CA ALA A 240 11.50 -2.02 -4.60
C ALA A 240 12.44 -2.43 -3.45
N SER A 241 13.08 -3.60 -3.52
CA SER A 241 14.04 -4.05 -2.52
C SER A 241 15.27 -3.14 -2.44
N VAL A 242 15.75 -2.63 -3.58
CA VAL A 242 16.87 -1.68 -3.61
C VAL A 242 16.47 -0.34 -3.00
N LYS A 243 15.28 0.21 -3.33
CA LYS A 243 14.78 1.44 -2.70
C LYS A 243 14.61 1.27 -1.18
N THR A 244 14.04 0.14 -0.74
CA THR A 244 13.88 -0.17 0.69
C THR A 244 15.22 -0.28 1.41
N VAL A 245 16.22 -0.95 0.83
CA VAL A 245 17.55 -1.07 1.43
C VAL A 245 18.25 0.30 1.47
N SER A 246 18.17 1.10 0.40
CA SER A 246 18.76 2.43 0.37
C SER A 246 18.15 3.38 1.40
N ILE A 247 16.82 3.36 1.55
CA ILE A 247 16.13 4.17 2.57
C ILE A 247 16.47 3.65 3.98
N ALA A 248 16.48 2.34 4.19
CA ALA A 248 16.84 1.77 5.50
C ALA A 248 18.27 2.14 5.93
N VAL A 249 19.22 2.12 4.99
CA VAL A 249 20.61 2.54 5.24
C VAL A 249 20.68 4.04 5.53
N ALA A 250 19.97 4.88 4.77
CA ALA A 250 19.94 6.33 4.99
C ALA A 250 19.34 6.68 6.36
N VAL A 251 18.22 6.04 6.72
CA VAL A 251 17.57 6.20 8.03
C VAL A 251 18.52 5.77 9.15
N ALA A 252 19.14 4.60 9.05
CA ALA A 252 20.10 4.11 10.03
C ALA A 252 21.29 5.08 10.21
N ALA A 253 21.82 5.63 9.12
CA ALA A 253 22.88 6.63 9.16
C ALA A 253 22.44 7.92 9.89
N CYS A 254 21.23 8.42 9.62
CA CYS A 254 20.69 9.59 10.31
C CYS A 254 20.55 9.37 11.82
N PHE A 255 20.04 8.20 12.24
CA PHE A 255 19.94 7.85 13.66
C PHE A 255 21.32 7.76 14.32
N LEU A 256 22.33 7.18 13.66
CA LEU A 256 23.69 7.11 14.19
C LEU A 256 24.32 8.49 14.36
N VAL A 257 24.15 9.38 13.38
CA VAL A 257 24.69 10.75 13.44
C VAL A 257 24.02 11.55 14.55
N VAL A 258 22.68 11.51 14.65
CA VAL A 258 21.96 12.22 15.71
C VAL A 258 22.27 11.62 17.08
N GLY A 259 22.34 10.29 17.19
CA GLY A 259 22.74 9.60 18.41
C GLY A 259 24.15 9.98 18.88
N TYR A 260 25.10 10.11 17.96
CA TYR A 260 26.46 10.57 18.25
C TYR A 260 26.47 12.01 18.80
N VAL A 261 25.70 12.92 18.19
CA VAL A 261 25.58 14.31 18.65
C VAL A 261 24.93 14.39 20.03
N VAL A 262 23.84 13.66 20.26
CA VAL A 262 23.14 13.62 21.56
C VAL A 262 24.04 13.05 22.65
N MET A 263 24.83 12.02 22.36
CA MET A 263 25.85 11.52 23.30
C MET A 263 26.89 12.58 23.66
N GLY A 264 27.39 13.34 22.68
CA GLY A 264 28.32 14.43 22.93
C GLY A 264 27.74 15.52 23.84
N VAL A 265 26.47 15.88 23.63
CA VAL A 265 25.75 16.85 24.48
C VAL A 265 25.58 16.30 25.90
N LEU A 266 25.20 15.03 26.06
CA LEU A 266 25.06 14.40 27.37
C LEU A 266 26.39 14.30 28.13
N GLN A 267 27.50 14.03 27.43
CA GLN A 267 28.84 14.03 28.04
C GLN A 267 29.23 15.42 28.54
N ARG A 268 28.96 16.47 27.76
CA ARG A 268 29.21 17.87 28.17
C ARG A 268 28.34 18.28 29.35
N PHE A 269 27.09 17.83 29.40
CA PHE A 269 26.22 18.05 30.56
C PHE A 269 26.75 17.35 31.81
N GLY A 270 27.16 16.07 31.69
CA GLY A 270 27.76 15.32 32.78
C GLY A 270 29.09 15.89 33.28
N ALA A 271 29.82 16.61 32.42
CA ALA A 271 31.03 17.35 32.77
C ALA A 271 30.75 18.76 33.34
N GLY A 272 29.48 19.16 33.49
CA GLY A 272 29.09 20.48 34.00
C GLY A 272 29.35 21.64 33.04
N GLN A 273 29.63 21.37 31.77
CA GLN A 273 29.99 22.39 30.78
C GLN A 273 28.78 23.09 30.12
N ILE A 274 27.57 22.53 30.30
CA ILE A 274 26.33 23.09 29.76
C ILE A 274 25.23 23.03 30.81
N SER A 275 24.31 24.00 30.78
CA SER A 275 23.18 24.04 31.70
C SER A 275 22.08 23.04 31.32
N LEU A 276 21.17 22.75 32.24
CA LEU A 276 20.00 21.91 31.97
C LEU A 276 19.05 22.55 30.93
N VAL A 277 19.05 23.88 30.82
CA VAL A 277 18.29 24.61 29.81
C VAL A 277 18.90 24.39 28.43
N ASP A 278 20.22 24.45 28.32
CA ASP A 278 20.94 24.18 27.06
C ASP A 278 20.78 22.73 26.63
N LEU A 279 20.86 21.79 27.58
CA LEU A 279 20.59 20.37 27.31
C LEU A 279 19.20 20.20 26.68
N LYS A 280 18.13 20.72 27.33
CA LYS A 280 16.77 20.63 26.79
C LYS A 280 16.67 21.23 25.39
N ARG A 281 17.27 22.40 25.16
CA ARG A 281 17.25 23.08 23.87
C ARG A 281 17.95 22.25 22.79
N TYR A 282 19.14 21.71 23.06
CA TYR A 282 19.88 20.91 22.10
C TYR A 282 19.18 19.58 21.79
N THR A 283 18.59 18.92 22.78
CA THR A 283 17.84 17.67 22.55
C THR A 283 16.58 17.93 21.72
N LEU A 284 15.90 19.05 21.95
CA LEU A 284 14.70 19.43 21.20
C LEU A 284 15.04 19.77 19.74
N VAL A 285 16.12 20.52 19.51
CA VAL A 285 16.62 20.82 18.16
C VAL A 285 17.06 19.56 17.44
N ALA A 286 17.77 18.65 18.10
CA ALA A 286 18.20 17.36 17.53
C ALA A 286 17.01 16.45 17.18
N GLY A 287 15.95 16.46 18.00
CA GLY A 287 14.71 15.76 17.70
C GLY A 287 14.01 16.33 16.47
N LEU A 288 13.84 17.66 16.41
CA LEU A 288 13.22 18.35 15.28
C LEU A 288 13.97 18.13 13.97
N THR A 289 15.30 18.20 13.97
CA THR A 289 16.10 17.95 12.76
C THR A 289 15.98 16.51 12.30
N LEU A 290 16.00 15.54 13.21
CA LEU A 290 15.77 14.13 12.86
C LEU A 290 14.38 13.93 12.24
N THR A 291 13.33 14.52 12.83
CA THR A 291 11.98 14.43 12.29
C THR A 291 11.89 15.02 10.88
N LEU A 292 12.47 16.21 10.65
CA LEU A 292 12.46 16.84 9.33
C LEU A 292 13.21 16.02 8.27
N VAL A 293 14.36 15.44 8.63
CA VAL A 293 15.14 14.59 7.71
C VAL A 293 14.40 13.29 7.39
N LEU A 294 13.76 12.67 8.38
CA LEU A 294 12.95 11.47 8.15
C LEU A 294 11.73 11.76 7.27
N VAL A 295 11.05 12.89 7.48
CA VAL A 295 9.93 13.31 6.63
C VAL A 295 10.41 13.58 5.20
N ALA A 296 11.54 14.26 5.01
CA ALA A 296 12.10 14.51 3.68
C ALA A 296 12.47 13.21 2.96
N LEU A 297 13.05 12.23 3.66
CA LEU A 297 13.39 10.91 3.11
C LEU A 297 12.17 10.08 2.72
N MET A 298 11.02 10.30 3.38
CA MET A 298 9.76 9.61 3.06
C MET A 298 9.02 10.21 1.85
N ILE A 299 9.31 11.46 1.50
CA ILE A 299 8.70 12.14 0.34
C ILE A 299 9.45 11.79 -0.97
N LEU A 300 10.66 11.21 -0.88
CA LEU A 300 11.53 10.81 -2.01
C LEU A 300 11.32 9.34 -2.45
#